data_AF-A0A7X9SMJ4-F1
#
_entry.id   AF-A0A7X9SMJ4-F1
#
_cell.length_a   1.000
_cell.length_b   1.000
_cell.length_c   1.000
_cell.angle_alpha   90.00
_cell.angle_beta   90.00
_cell.angle_gamma   90.00
#
_symmetry.space_group_name_H-M   'P 1'
#
loop_
_entity.id
_entity.type
_entity.pdbx_description
1 polymer ?
#
loop_
_entity_poly.entity_id
_entity_poly.type
_entity_poly.pdbx_seq_one_letter_code
_entity_poly.pdbx_strand_id
1 'polypeptide(L)'
;MANNYYKFHEFLQLLQGNSDENHILTTKHIQEQLLIITGDKIDRRTVYEYIEVLKSLGYDISDFNENGRGYYIRSRNFEEHEVRILMDCVSACRSVTHKKTKELISKLEKLNSKYVTDKLKEQLYIDNRSKSLNQHIFYSIDSINRAIINNKKISFNYTHYDINKKLIQKMESGAVKKYIVNPVAMILKRDAYYLVCFSEKHREPAHYRIDRMQMVSVVDAEREPLTLVNEFKDGFDTAIYSKKCINMYSGKDCVVRIKFKKSLLDAVIDEMGEDVELKEYDDDNFRARFIAKESTGLVRWIMQYGSAVQVLEPTSLVEKIKKELEEMSCLYN
;
A
#
# COMPACT_ATOMS: atom_id res chain seq x y z
N MET A 1 23.31 7.70 -38.79
CA MET A 1 24.10 7.92 -37.56
C MET A 1 23.17 8.39 -36.47
N ALA A 2 23.14 7.68 -35.36
CA ALA A 2 22.48 8.08 -34.13
C ALA A 2 23.16 9.34 -33.55
N ASN A 3 22.37 10.25 -32.97
CA ASN A 3 22.87 11.42 -32.26
C ASN A 3 23.72 10.99 -31.03
N ASN A 4 24.80 11.72 -30.74
CA ASN A 4 25.69 11.44 -29.61
C ASN A 4 24.96 11.39 -28.26
N TYR A 5 23.96 12.25 -28.04
CA TYR A 5 23.15 12.20 -26.81
C TYR A 5 22.40 10.88 -26.65
N TYR A 6 21.87 10.33 -27.74
CA TYR A 6 21.19 9.03 -27.72
C TYR A 6 22.18 7.91 -27.39
N LYS A 7 23.36 7.89 -28.01
CA LYS A 7 24.40 6.89 -27.71
C LYS A 7 24.87 6.95 -26.26
N PHE A 8 25.05 8.14 -25.72
CA PHE A 8 25.40 8.33 -24.31
C PHE A 8 24.30 7.83 -23.37
N HIS A 9 23.03 8.12 -23.68
CA HIS A 9 21.88 7.60 -22.93
C HIS A 9 21.86 6.07 -22.93
N GLU A 10 22.01 5.43 -24.10
CA GLU A 10 22.04 3.96 -24.19
C GLU A 10 23.24 3.34 -23.48
N PHE A 11 24.39 4.03 -23.48
CA PHE A 11 25.56 3.61 -22.70
C PHE A 11 25.27 3.60 -21.19
N LEU A 12 24.62 4.66 -20.69
CA LEU A 12 24.20 4.72 -19.28
C LEU A 12 23.21 3.59 -18.95
N GLN A 13 22.17 3.40 -19.79
CA GLN A 13 21.20 2.32 -19.59
C GLN A 13 21.87 0.93 -19.61
N LEU A 14 22.85 0.73 -20.49
CA LEU A 14 23.64 -0.50 -20.56
C LEU A 14 24.40 -0.75 -19.26
N LEU A 15 25.12 0.24 -18.74
CA LEU A 15 25.83 0.11 -17.46
C LEU A 15 24.87 -0.13 -16.30
N GLN A 16 23.78 0.62 -16.22
CA GLN A 16 22.80 0.49 -15.15
C GLN A 16 22.11 -0.88 -15.15
N GLY A 17 21.72 -1.40 -16.32
CA GLY A 17 20.98 -2.67 -16.40
C GLY A 17 21.89 -3.90 -16.41
N ASN A 18 23.07 -3.82 -17.01
CA ASN A 18 23.88 -5.00 -17.36
C ASN A 18 25.22 -5.09 -16.63
N SER A 19 25.43 -4.31 -15.56
CA SER A 19 26.66 -4.40 -14.77
C SER A 19 26.40 -4.42 -13.27
N ASP A 20 27.23 -5.17 -12.55
CA ASP A 20 27.41 -5.14 -11.10
C ASP A 20 28.78 -5.74 -10.76
N GLU A 21 29.14 -5.83 -9.48
CA GLU A 21 30.44 -6.35 -9.03
C GLU A 21 30.76 -7.77 -9.55
N ASN A 22 29.73 -8.57 -9.82
CA ASN A 22 29.85 -9.93 -10.32
C ASN A 22 29.74 -10.00 -11.86
N HIS A 23 29.30 -8.90 -12.50
CA HIS A 23 29.04 -8.82 -13.94
C HIS A 23 29.73 -7.57 -14.53
N ILE A 24 31.06 -7.60 -14.60
CA ILE A 24 31.88 -6.49 -15.10
C ILE A 24 31.85 -6.43 -16.64
N LEU A 25 31.61 -5.24 -17.19
CA LEU A 25 31.57 -5.02 -18.64
C LEU A 25 32.93 -4.61 -19.20
N THR A 26 33.46 -5.38 -20.13
CA THR A 26 34.68 -4.99 -20.87
C THR A 26 34.37 -3.93 -21.92
N THR A 27 35.36 -3.12 -22.31
CA THR A 27 35.20 -2.16 -23.42
C THR A 27 34.70 -2.83 -24.71
N LYS A 28 35.21 -4.03 -25.02
CA LYS A 28 34.77 -4.79 -26.20
C LYS A 28 33.29 -5.13 -26.13
N HIS A 29 32.82 -5.64 -24.99
CA HIS A 29 31.42 -5.98 -24.79
C HIS A 29 30.51 -4.75 -24.89
N ILE A 30 30.93 -3.62 -24.30
CA ILE A 30 30.22 -2.34 -24.41
C ILE A 30 30.07 -1.91 -25.87
N GLN A 31 31.15 -1.97 -26.66
CA GLN A 31 31.13 -1.61 -28.08
C GLN A 31 30.19 -2.52 -28.89
N GLU A 32 30.21 -3.84 -28.62
CA GLU A 32 29.33 -4.81 -29.27
C GLU A 32 27.85 -4.53 -28.94
N GLN A 33 27.51 -4.33 -27.66
CA GLN A 33 26.14 -4.05 -27.24
C GLN A 33 25.63 -2.72 -27.79
N LEU A 34 26.44 -1.66 -27.76
CA LEU A 34 26.04 -0.37 -28.31
C LEU A 34 25.89 -0.37 -29.83
N LEU A 35 26.69 -1.15 -30.55
CA LEU A 35 26.49 -1.34 -31.99
C LEU A 35 25.13 -1.99 -32.26
N ILE A 36 24.74 -3.00 -31.48
CA ILE A 36 23.45 -3.68 -31.61
C ILE A 36 22.29 -2.71 -31.31
N ILE A 37 22.39 -1.93 -30.22
CA ILE A 37 21.33 -1.04 -29.76
C ILE A 37 21.18 0.18 -30.66
N THR A 38 22.31 0.80 -31.04
CA THR A 38 22.30 2.11 -31.72
C THR A 38 22.50 2.02 -33.24
N GLY A 39 22.93 0.87 -33.75
CA GLY A 39 23.33 0.68 -35.15
C GLY A 39 24.67 1.30 -35.53
N ASP A 40 25.34 1.99 -34.60
CA ASP A 40 26.58 2.71 -34.86
C ASP A 40 27.73 2.17 -34.01
N LYS A 41 28.89 2.01 -34.64
CA LYS A 41 30.12 1.64 -33.94
C LYS A 41 30.68 2.83 -33.18
N ILE A 42 31.00 2.64 -31.91
CA ILE A 42 31.77 3.61 -31.12
C ILE A 42 33.21 3.12 -30.93
N ASP A 43 34.16 4.04 -30.86
CA ASP A 43 35.55 3.71 -30.57
C ASP A 43 35.80 3.57 -29.06
N ARG A 44 36.99 3.08 -28.69
CA ARG A 44 37.36 2.89 -27.28
C ARG A 44 37.45 4.21 -26.52
N ARG A 45 37.87 5.28 -27.20
CA ARG A 45 38.04 6.61 -26.61
C ARG A 45 36.69 7.18 -26.17
N THR A 46 35.65 6.97 -26.98
CA THR A 46 34.27 7.35 -26.68
C THR A 46 33.78 6.65 -25.40
N VAL A 47 34.13 5.37 -25.20
CA VAL A 47 33.78 4.66 -23.95
C VAL A 47 34.44 5.32 -22.75
N TYR A 48 35.72 5.66 -22.83
CA TYR A 48 36.42 6.34 -21.74
C TYR A 48 35.83 7.73 -21.46
N GLU A 49 35.56 8.51 -22.51
CA GLU A 49 34.91 9.81 -22.41
C GLU A 49 33.53 9.70 -21.72
N TYR A 50 32.72 8.70 -22.07
CA TYR A 50 31.43 8.49 -21.43
C TYR A 50 31.55 8.10 -19.95
N ILE A 51 32.53 7.28 -19.57
CA ILE A 51 32.79 6.92 -18.16
C ILE A 51 33.15 8.17 -17.36
N GLU A 52 34.06 9.01 -17.88
CA GLU A 52 34.46 10.24 -17.20
C GLU A 52 33.29 11.21 -17.05
N VAL A 53 32.45 11.35 -18.09
CA VAL A 53 31.23 12.14 -18.00
C VAL A 53 30.30 11.58 -16.92
N LEU A 54 30.07 10.27 -16.86
CA LEU A 54 29.21 9.68 -15.82
C LEU A 54 29.78 9.87 -14.41
N LYS A 55 31.09 9.70 -14.20
CA LYS A 55 31.73 10.01 -12.93
C LYS A 55 31.56 11.48 -12.55
N SER A 56 31.71 12.40 -13.50
CA SER A 56 31.47 13.84 -13.28
C SER A 56 30.02 14.18 -12.92
N LEU A 57 29.06 13.35 -13.36
CA LEU A 57 27.64 13.44 -13.01
C LEU A 57 27.30 12.79 -11.66
N GLY A 58 28.29 12.23 -10.96
CA GLY A 58 28.14 11.64 -9.63
C GLY A 58 27.86 10.12 -9.62
N TYR A 59 28.00 9.43 -10.76
CA TYR A 59 27.91 7.97 -10.77
C TYR A 59 29.20 7.34 -10.23
N ASP A 60 29.06 6.45 -9.24
CA ASP A 60 30.16 5.64 -8.74
C ASP A 60 30.36 4.40 -9.65
N ILE A 61 31.37 4.49 -10.51
CA ILE A 61 31.71 3.47 -11.48
C ILE A 61 33.09 2.94 -11.17
N SER A 62 33.18 1.62 -10.99
CA SER A 62 34.47 0.95 -11.00
C SER A 62 34.98 0.86 -12.43
N ASP A 63 36.27 1.15 -12.64
CA ASP A 63 36.91 1.09 -13.94
C ASP A 63 38.06 0.07 -14.02
N PHE A 64 38.64 -0.01 -15.22
CA PHE A 64 39.74 -0.92 -15.50
C PHE A 64 41.01 -0.62 -14.67
N ASN A 65 41.29 0.64 -14.35
CA ASN A 65 42.48 0.99 -13.56
C ASN A 65 42.37 0.47 -12.13
N GLU A 66 41.14 0.36 -11.61
CA GLU A 66 40.87 -0.11 -10.25
C GLU A 66 40.75 -1.64 -10.16
N ASN A 67 40.08 -2.29 -11.13
CA ASN A 67 39.75 -3.72 -11.04
C ASN A 67 40.46 -4.62 -12.09
N GLY A 68 41.14 -4.04 -13.08
CA GLY A 68 41.87 -4.76 -14.13
C GLY A 68 41.00 -5.54 -15.12
N ARG A 69 39.67 -5.38 -15.10
CA ARG A 69 38.71 -6.15 -15.90
C ARG A 69 37.81 -5.29 -16.76
N GLY A 70 37.28 -4.18 -16.24
CA GLY A 70 36.35 -3.34 -17.00
C GLY A 70 35.50 -2.43 -16.10
N TYR A 71 34.25 -2.24 -16.49
CA TYR A 71 33.37 -1.21 -15.93
C TYR A 71 32.12 -1.81 -15.29
N TYR A 72 31.76 -1.33 -14.11
CA TYR A 72 30.46 -1.60 -13.51
C TYR A 72 30.02 -0.48 -12.56
N ILE A 73 28.72 -0.34 -12.35
CA ILE A 73 28.14 0.58 -11.37
C ILE A 73 28.29 -0.03 -9.97
N ARG A 74 29.00 0.64 -9.07
CA ARG A 74 29.24 0.17 -7.69
C ARG A 74 28.04 0.44 -6.79
N SER A 75 27.61 1.68 -6.74
CA SER A 75 26.49 2.10 -5.90
C SER A 75 25.28 2.51 -6.74
N ARG A 76 24.11 2.21 -6.19
CA ARG A 76 22.82 2.45 -6.82
C ARG A 76 21.93 3.20 -5.84
N ASN A 77 20.89 3.84 -6.36
CA ASN A 77 19.92 4.53 -5.52
C ASN A 77 19.07 3.56 -4.68
N PHE A 78 19.01 2.29 -5.08
CA PHE A 78 18.34 1.22 -4.34
C PHE A 78 19.22 -0.02 -4.30
N GLU A 79 19.50 -0.47 -3.09
CA GLU A 79 20.17 -1.73 -2.82
C GLU A 79 19.26 -2.92 -3.13
N GLU A 80 19.85 -4.11 -3.30
CA GLU A 80 19.12 -5.34 -3.63
C GLU A 80 17.95 -5.60 -2.65
N HIS A 81 18.21 -5.46 -1.35
CA HIS A 81 17.24 -5.71 -0.30
C HIS A 81 16.12 -4.65 -0.27
N GLU A 82 16.40 -3.41 -0.64
CA GLU A 82 15.38 -2.36 -0.75
C GLU A 82 14.44 -2.63 -1.93
N VAL A 83 14.99 -3.00 -3.09
CA VAL A 83 14.19 -3.40 -4.25
C VAL A 83 13.33 -4.62 -3.94
N ARG A 84 13.88 -5.61 -3.22
CA ARG A 84 13.13 -6.79 -2.77
C ARG A 84 11.94 -6.41 -1.91
N ILE A 85 12.13 -5.57 -0.89
CA ILE A 85 11.04 -5.10 -0.01
C ILE A 85 9.96 -4.37 -0.81
N LEU A 86 10.34 -3.52 -1.77
CA LEU A 86 9.39 -2.81 -2.62
C LEU A 86 8.59 -3.77 -3.51
N MET A 87 9.24 -4.78 -4.10
CA MET A 87 8.59 -5.81 -4.90
C MET A 87 7.61 -6.65 -4.06
N ASP A 88 7.98 -7.01 -2.84
CA ASP A 88 7.13 -7.75 -1.91
C ASP A 88 5.91 -6.91 -1.48
N CYS A 89 6.11 -5.63 -1.13
CA CYS A 89 5.02 -4.70 -0.79
C CYS A 89 4.00 -4.56 -1.94
N VAL A 90 4.48 -4.40 -3.17
CA VAL A 90 3.63 -4.30 -4.37
C VAL A 90 2.91 -5.63 -4.63
N SER A 91 3.59 -6.75 -4.44
CA SER A 91 3.04 -8.10 -4.61
C SER A 91 1.96 -8.43 -3.59
N ALA A 92 2.11 -8.01 -2.33
CA ALA A 92 1.13 -8.19 -1.27
C ALA A 92 -0.08 -7.23 -1.37
N CYS A 93 0.07 -6.07 -2.02
CA CYS A 93 -1.00 -5.07 -2.07
C CYS A 93 -2.26 -5.57 -2.79
N ARG A 94 -3.35 -5.78 -2.04
CA ARG A 94 -4.63 -6.32 -2.55
C ARG A 94 -5.43 -5.33 -3.37
N SER A 95 -5.23 -4.04 -3.13
CA SER A 95 -5.95 -2.96 -3.83
C SER A 95 -5.61 -2.87 -5.31
N VAL A 96 -4.43 -3.35 -5.70
CA VAL A 96 -3.92 -3.27 -7.08
C VAL A 96 -4.28 -4.53 -7.84
N THR A 97 -4.61 -4.40 -9.13
CA THR A 97 -4.92 -5.56 -9.97
C THR A 97 -3.66 -6.37 -10.27
N HIS A 98 -3.82 -7.65 -10.63
CA HIS A 98 -2.68 -8.50 -11.00
C HIS A 98 -1.87 -7.90 -12.17
N LYS A 99 -2.56 -7.38 -13.21
CA LYS A 99 -1.92 -6.72 -14.35
C LYS A 99 -1.05 -5.54 -13.89
N LYS A 100 -1.62 -4.65 -13.07
CA LYS A 100 -0.91 -3.45 -12.56
C LYS A 100 0.21 -3.80 -11.59
N THR A 101 0.06 -4.88 -10.83
CA THR A 101 1.12 -5.41 -9.95
C THR A 101 2.34 -5.79 -10.78
N LYS A 102 2.15 -6.55 -11.87
CA LYS A 102 3.24 -6.89 -12.81
C LYS A 102 3.86 -5.66 -13.45
N GLU A 103 3.04 -4.71 -13.91
CA GLU A 103 3.53 -3.44 -14.48
C GLU A 103 4.40 -2.64 -13.50
N LEU A 104 4.06 -2.63 -12.20
CA LEU A 104 4.85 -1.97 -11.17
C LEU A 104 6.14 -2.73 -10.87
N ILE A 105 6.09 -4.06 -10.74
CA ILE A 105 7.29 -4.89 -10.55
C ILE A 105 8.28 -4.61 -11.70
N SER A 106 7.83 -4.56 -12.95
CA SER A 106 8.70 -4.24 -14.09
C SER A 106 9.25 -2.82 -14.15
N LYS A 107 8.72 -1.90 -13.35
CA LYS A 107 9.36 -0.60 -13.12
C LYS A 107 10.41 -0.70 -12.02
N LEU A 108 10.12 -1.44 -10.94
CA LEU A 108 11.06 -1.67 -9.84
C LEU A 108 12.29 -2.48 -10.29
N GLU A 109 12.12 -3.40 -11.26
CA GLU A 109 13.23 -4.14 -11.89
C GLU A 109 14.31 -3.20 -12.45
N LYS A 110 13.94 -2.01 -12.90
CA LYS A 110 14.90 -1.05 -13.49
C LYS A 110 15.74 -0.31 -12.45
N LEU A 111 15.45 -0.49 -11.16
CA LEU A 111 16.19 0.16 -10.08
C LEU A 111 17.52 -0.55 -9.78
N ASN A 112 17.71 -1.78 -10.28
CA ASN A 112 18.93 -2.55 -10.07
C ASN A 112 19.39 -3.27 -11.36
N SER A 113 20.49 -4.03 -11.29
CA SER A 113 20.96 -4.83 -12.43
C SER A 113 19.94 -5.92 -12.77
N LYS A 114 19.83 -6.29 -14.04
CA LYS A 114 18.94 -7.37 -14.47
C LYS A 114 19.26 -8.67 -13.73
N TYR A 115 20.53 -8.94 -13.47
CA TYR A 115 20.98 -10.17 -12.81
C TYR A 115 20.47 -10.27 -11.38
N VAL A 116 20.50 -9.16 -10.63
CA VAL A 116 19.90 -9.08 -9.29
C VAL A 116 18.39 -9.27 -9.39
N THR A 117 17.72 -8.49 -10.24
CA THR A 117 16.25 -8.49 -10.28
C THR A 117 15.65 -9.77 -10.86
N ASP A 118 16.35 -10.49 -11.74
CA ASP A 118 15.93 -11.80 -12.22
C ASP A 118 15.96 -12.83 -11.09
N LYS A 119 17.01 -12.86 -10.27
CA LYS A 119 17.07 -13.70 -9.05
C LYS A 119 15.95 -13.37 -8.07
N LEU A 120 15.68 -12.08 -7.85
CA LEU A 120 14.59 -11.64 -6.96
C LEU A 120 13.23 -12.14 -7.48
N LYS A 121 12.99 -12.07 -8.79
CA LYS A 121 11.73 -12.52 -9.41
C LYS A 121 11.50 -14.02 -9.29
N GLU A 122 12.53 -14.85 -9.36
CA GLU A 122 12.39 -16.31 -9.18
C GLU A 122 11.79 -16.69 -7.82
N GLN A 123 12.03 -15.86 -6.80
CA GLN A 123 11.51 -16.05 -5.44
C GLN A 123 10.26 -15.22 -5.14
N LEU A 124 9.79 -14.42 -6.09
CA LEU A 124 8.70 -13.48 -5.87
C LEU A 124 7.36 -14.20 -5.98
N TYR A 125 6.59 -14.19 -4.89
CA TYR A 125 5.22 -14.69 -4.88
C TYR A 125 4.22 -13.55 -5.08
N ILE A 126 3.49 -13.58 -6.19
CA ILE A 126 2.36 -12.68 -6.42
C ILE A 126 1.09 -13.38 -5.97
N ASP A 127 0.47 -12.91 -4.88
CA ASP A 127 -0.83 -13.43 -4.44
C ASP A 127 -1.90 -13.12 -5.49
N ASN A 128 -2.42 -14.17 -6.12
CA ASN A 128 -3.46 -14.09 -7.16
C ASN A 128 -4.88 -14.22 -6.62
N ARG A 129 -5.07 -14.69 -5.37
CA ARG A 129 -6.41 -15.01 -4.86
C ARG A 129 -7.20 -13.77 -4.46
N SER A 130 -6.49 -12.69 -4.13
CA SER A 130 -7.04 -11.64 -3.29
C SER A 130 -6.94 -10.22 -3.89
N LYS A 131 -6.49 -10.12 -5.16
CA LYS A 131 -6.29 -8.88 -5.91
C LYS A 131 -7.59 -8.25 -6.39
N SER A 132 -7.61 -6.93 -6.46
CA SER A 132 -8.73 -6.16 -6.98
C SER A 132 -9.00 -6.43 -8.47
N LEU A 133 -10.26 -6.31 -8.88
CA LEU A 133 -10.69 -6.31 -10.28
C LEU A 133 -10.78 -4.88 -10.87
N ASN A 134 -10.59 -3.84 -10.06
CA ASN A 134 -10.74 -2.46 -10.48
C ASN A 134 -9.52 -1.95 -11.26
N GLN A 135 -9.64 -1.93 -12.59
CA GLN A 135 -8.56 -1.45 -13.48
C GLN A 135 -8.32 0.06 -13.42
N HIS A 136 -9.21 0.83 -12.77
CA HIS A 136 -9.09 2.28 -12.65
C HIS A 136 -8.54 2.73 -11.29
N ILE A 137 -8.10 1.80 -10.44
CA ILE A 137 -7.64 2.11 -9.07
C ILE A 137 -6.63 3.26 -8.99
N PHE A 138 -5.64 3.34 -9.90
CA PHE A 138 -4.66 4.43 -9.89
C PHE A 138 -5.28 5.79 -10.22
N TYR A 139 -6.25 5.84 -11.14
CA TYR A 139 -7.01 7.07 -11.41
C TYR A 139 -7.90 7.45 -10.24
N SER A 140 -8.50 6.47 -9.56
CA SER A 140 -9.28 6.72 -8.34
C SER A 140 -8.41 7.32 -7.24
N ILE A 141 -7.22 6.77 -7.01
CA ILE A 141 -6.24 7.28 -6.04
C ILE A 141 -5.83 8.72 -6.41
N ASP A 142 -5.47 8.97 -7.67
CA ASP A 142 -5.11 10.31 -8.15
C ASP A 142 -6.24 11.33 -7.96
N SER A 143 -7.46 11.00 -8.39
CA SER A 143 -8.63 11.87 -8.25
C SER A 143 -8.93 12.20 -6.78
N ILE A 144 -8.84 11.21 -5.88
CA ILE A 144 -9.05 11.40 -4.44
C ILE A 144 -7.96 12.30 -3.86
N ASN A 145 -6.69 12.04 -4.17
CA ASN A 145 -5.58 12.85 -3.70
C ASN A 145 -5.71 14.31 -4.16
N ARG A 146 -6.01 14.53 -5.44
CA ARG A 146 -6.24 15.89 -5.97
C ARG A 146 -7.41 16.57 -5.28
N ALA A 147 -8.50 15.87 -5.02
CA ALA A 147 -9.64 16.46 -4.32
C ALA A 147 -9.32 16.83 -2.87
N ILE A 148 -8.56 16.00 -2.14
CA ILE A 148 -8.13 16.30 -0.77
C ILE A 148 -7.22 17.54 -0.75
N ILE A 149 -6.19 17.57 -1.60
CA ILE A 149 -5.22 18.69 -1.68
C ILE A 149 -5.93 20.00 -2.04
N ASN A 150 -6.86 19.97 -2.98
CA ASN A 150 -7.56 21.15 -3.47
C ASN A 150 -8.85 21.44 -2.70
N ASN A 151 -9.14 20.75 -1.59
CA ASN A 151 -10.37 20.88 -0.82
C ASN A 151 -11.64 20.81 -1.69
N LYS A 152 -11.74 19.86 -2.61
CA LYS A 152 -12.92 19.64 -3.46
C LYS A 152 -13.71 18.41 -3.02
N LYS A 153 -15.02 18.39 -3.32
CA LYS A 153 -15.86 17.20 -3.22
C LYS A 153 -15.46 16.16 -4.28
N ILE A 154 -15.78 14.90 -4.04
CA ILE A 154 -15.67 13.84 -5.06
C ILE A 154 -17.02 13.19 -5.31
N SER A 155 -17.17 12.60 -6.50
CA SER A 155 -18.26 11.69 -6.80
C SER A 155 -17.76 10.33 -7.25
N PHE A 156 -18.52 9.27 -6.97
CA PHE A 156 -18.18 7.91 -7.38
C PHE A 156 -19.39 6.98 -7.34
N ASN A 157 -19.27 5.83 -8.00
CA ASN A 157 -20.18 4.70 -7.87
C ASN A 157 -19.52 3.62 -7.02
N TYR A 158 -20.26 3.00 -6.11
CA TYR A 158 -19.70 1.95 -5.25
C TYR A 158 -20.11 0.56 -5.69
N THR A 159 -19.19 -0.39 -5.68
CA THR A 159 -19.40 -1.77 -6.14
C THR A 159 -19.29 -2.79 -5.02
N HIS A 160 -19.90 -3.95 -5.23
CA HIS A 160 -19.76 -5.13 -4.38
C HIS A 160 -19.65 -6.39 -5.26
N TYR A 161 -19.23 -7.51 -4.67
CA TYR A 161 -19.24 -8.77 -5.39
C TYR A 161 -20.62 -9.41 -5.36
N ASP A 162 -21.02 -9.99 -6.48
CA ASP A 162 -22.08 -11.00 -6.52
C ASP A 162 -21.52 -12.40 -6.21
N ILE A 163 -22.41 -13.41 -6.16
CA ILE A 163 -22.03 -14.81 -5.94
C ILE A 163 -21.11 -15.37 -7.05
N ASN A 164 -21.11 -14.75 -8.23
CA ASN A 164 -20.26 -15.12 -9.36
C ASN A 164 -18.91 -14.38 -9.34
N LYS A 165 -18.59 -13.67 -8.25
CA LYS A 165 -17.36 -12.89 -8.06
C LYS A 165 -17.21 -11.73 -9.06
N LYS A 166 -18.31 -11.25 -9.63
CA LYS A 166 -18.34 -10.06 -10.50
C LYS A 166 -18.61 -8.81 -9.68
N LEU A 167 -17.96 -7.71 -10.04
CA LEU A 167 -18.24 -6.41 -9.44
C LEU A 167 -19.54 -5.84 -10.02
N ILE A 168 -20.54 -5.68 -9.16
CA ILE A 168 -21.83 -5.05 -9.50
C ILE A 168 -21.99 -3.74 -8.74
N GLN A 169 -22.54 -2.74 -9.43
CA GLN A 169 -22.78 -1.41 -8.84
C GLN A 169 -23.93 -1.48 -7.82
N LYS A 170 -23.81 -0.71 -6.74
CA LYS A 170 -24.91 -0.53 -5.80
C LYS A 170 -26.02 0.27 -6.47
N MET A 171 -27.25 -0.21 -6.31
CA MET A 171 -28.46 0.43 -6.85
C MET A 171 -29.23 1.14 -5.73
N GLU A 172 -29.92 2.22 -6.06
CA GLU A 172 -30.86 2.93 -5.19
C GLU A 172 -32.04 3.36 -6.04
N SER A 173 -33.26 2.96 -5.64
CA SER A 173 -34.50 3.26 -6.37
C SER A 173 -34.46 2.90 -7.87
N GLY A 174 -33.84 1.76 -8.21
CA GLY A 174 -33.75 1.26 -9.59
C GLY A 174 -32.65 1.88 -10.45
N ALA A 175 -31.90 2.86 -9.95
CA ALA A 175 -30.77 3.48 -10.65
C ALA A 175 -29.43 3.20 -9.94
N VAL A 176 -28.32 3.40 -10.65
CA VAL A 176 -26.98 3.29 -10.05
C VAL A 176 -26.83 4.38 -8.98
N LYS A 177 -26.50 3.97 -7.76
CA LYS A 177 -26.30 4.90 -6.65
C LYS A 177 -24.99 5.66 -6.84
N LYS A 178 -25.12 6.97 -7.08
CA LYS A 178 -24.00 7.91 -7.13
C LYS A 178 -23.78 8.53 -5.74
N TYR A 179 -22.55 8.46 -5.27
CA TYR A 179 -22.11 9.06 -4.02
C TYR A 179 -21.47 10.41 -4.33
N ILE A 180 -21.78 11.43 -3.53
CA ILE A 180 -21.07 12.72 -3.49
C ILE A 180 -20.66 12.93 -2.04
N VAL A 181 -19.36 13.06 -1.79
CA VAL A 181 -18.80 13.13 -0.43
C VAL A 181 -17.69 14.15 -0.33
N ASN A 182 -17.42 14.55 0.92
CA ASN A 182 -16.31 15.38 1.31
C ASN A 182 -15.13 14.47 1.72
N PRO A 183 -14.09 14.31 0.87
CA PRO A 183 -12.95 13.45 1.19
C PRO A 183 -12.09 14.09 2.29
N VAL A 184 -11.61 13.28 3.25
CA VAL A 184 -10.80 13.75 4.38
C VAL A 184 -9.38 13.24 4.27
N ALA A 185 -9.22 11.92 4.15
CA ALA A 185 -7.92 11.28 4.07
C ALA A 185 -7.99 9.96 3.30
N MET A 186 -6.85 9.54 2.77
CA MET A 186 -6.66 8.21 2.21
C MET A 186 -5.73 7.41 3.12
N ILE A 187 -6.15 6.21 3.52
CA ILE A 187 -5.44 5.36 4.49
C ILE A 187 -5.20 3.98 3.86
N LEU A 188 -3.96 3.53 3.86
CA LEU A 188 -3.62 2.13 3.58
C LEU A 188 -3.63 1.35 4.90
N LYS A 189 -4.52 0.37 5.03
CA LYS A 189 -4.61 -0.49 6.23
C LYS A 189 -4.95 -1.92 5.82
N ARG A 190 -4.24 -2.92 6.35
CA ARG A 190 -4.45 -4.36 6.06
C ARG A 190 -4.61 -4.62 4.54
N ASP A 191 -3.63 -4.14 3.77
CA ASP A 191 -3.49 -4.28 2.30
C ASP A 191 -4.55 -3.59 1.42
N ALA A 192 -5.47 -2.83 2.02
CA ALA A 192 -6.51 -2.10 1.31
C ALA A 192 -6.38 -0.58 1.49
N TYR A 193 -6.60 0.17 0.40
CA TYR A 193 -6.76 1.61 0.44
C TYR A 193 -8.21 1.96 0.81
N TYR A 194 -8.35 2.81 1.81
CA TYR A 194 -9.61 3.34 2.30
C TYR A 194 -9.65 4.85 2.13
N LEU A 195 -10.78 5.36 1.65
CA LEU A 195 -11.14 6.76 1.75
C LEU A 195 -11.90 6.98 3.06
N VAL A 196 -11.37 7.87 3.91
CA VAL A 196 -12.13 8.51 5.00
C VAL A 196 -12.83 9.74 4.42
N CYS A 197 -14.14 9.84 4.59
CA CYS A 197 -14.94 10.95 4.08
C CYS A 197 -16.16 11.20 4.97
N PHE A 198 -16.97 12.20 4.64
CA PHE A 198 -18.29 12.38 5.22
C PHE A 198 -19.26 12.95 4.19
N SER A 199 -20.56 12.83 4.46
CA SER A 199 -21.61 13.50 3.67
C SER A 199 -22.29 14.58 4.51
N GLU A 200 -22.83 15.60 3.84
CA GLU A 200 -23.59 16.67 4.49
C GLU A 200 -24.84 16.16 5.22
N LYS A 201 -25.44 15.09 4.68
CA LYS A 201 -26.64 14.46 5.23
C LYS A 201 -26.37 13.78 6.58
N HIS A 202 -25.26 13.05 6.69
CA HIS A 202 -24.97 12.24 7.87
C HIS A 202 -24.04 12.94 8.86
N ARG A 203 -23.12 13.80 8.38
CA ARG A 203 -22.14 14.54 9.21
C ARG A 203 -21.34 13.65 10.16
N GLU A 204 -21.12 12.41 9.73
CA GLU A 204 -20.36 11.40 10.44
C GLU A 204 -19.28 10.82 9.51
N PRO A 205 -18.14 10.35 10.06
CA PRO A 205 -17.12 9.69 9.26
C PRO A 205 -17.64 8.41 8.61
N ALA A 206 -17.37 8.29 7.32
CA ALA A 206 -17.64 7.12 6.50
C ALA A 206 -16.36 6.63 5.83
N HIS A 207 -16.29 5.32 5.63
CA HIS A 207 -15.14 4.64 5.05
C HIS A 207 -15.53 3.89 3.80
N TYR A 208 -14.79 4.09 2.72
CA TYR A 208 -14.98 3.36 1.47
C TYR A 208 -13.67 2.74 1.02
N ARG A 209 -13.73 1.47 0.66
CA ARG A 209 -12.60 0.80 0.02
C ARG A 209 -12.42 1.34 -1.40
N ILE A 210 -11.26 1.91 -1.71
CA ILE A 210 -11.02 2.57 -3.00
C ILE A 210 -11.01 1.53 -4.14
N ASP A 211 -10.60 0.30 -3.87
CA ASP A 211 -10.69 -0.81 -4.83
C ASP A 211 -12.15 -1.16 -5.22
N ARG A 212 -13.16 -0.66 -4.49
CA ARG A 212 -14.59 -0.81 -4.77
C ARG A 212 -15.24 0.43 -5.37
N MET A 213 -14.49 1.52 -5.53
CA MET A 213 -14.97 2.76 -6.12
C MET A 213 -14.73 2.78 -7.63
N GLN A 214 -15.79 3.03 -8.40
CA GLN A 214 -15.74 3.24 -9.85
C GLN A 214 -16.14 4.66 -10.20
N MET A 215 -15.73 5.12 -11.39
CA MET A 215 -16.08 6.45 -11.92
C MET A 215 -15.79 7.58 -10.91
N VAL A 216 -14.64 7.47 -10.23
CA VAL A 216 -14.23 8.48 -9.25
C VAL A 216 -13.83 9.76 -9.97
N SER A 217 -14.51 10.86 -9.67
CA SER A 217 -14.23 12.17 -10.24
C SER A 217 -14.22 13.25 -9.17
N VAL A 218 -13.38 14.27 -9.39
CA VAL A 218 -13.45 15.52 -8.63
C VAL A 218 -14.71 16.27 -9.08
N VAL A 219 -15.47 16.77 -8.11
CA VAL A 219 -16.65 17.61 -8.37
C VAL A 219 -16.20 19.06 -8.32
N ASP A 220 -16.75 19.90 -9.20
CA ASP A 220 -16.55 21.34 -9.14
C ASP A 220 -17.42 21.96 -8.03
N ALA A 221 -17.09 21.59 -6.80
CA ALA A 221 -17.69 22.11 -5.58
C ALA A 221 -16.67 21.98 -4.46
N GLU A 222 -16.57 23.02 -3.62
CA GLU A 222 -15.71 23.01 -2.45
C GLU A 222 -16.15 21.92 -1.47
N ARG A 223 -15.17 21.30 -0.82
CA ARG A 223 -15.35 20.38 0.29
C ARG A 223 -15.86 21.17 1.49
N GLU A 224 -16.88 20.64 2.13
CA GLU A 224 -17.38 21.19 3.37
C GLU A 224 -16.31 21.20 4.47
N PRO A 225 -16.39 22.16 5.42
CA PRO A 225 -15.49 22.22 6.57
C PRO A 225 -15.50 20.91 7.38
N LEU A 226 -14.32 20.45 7.83
CA LEU A 226 -14.23 19.26 8.68
C LEU A 226 -14.99 19.43 10.00
N THR A 227 -15.09 20.66 10.49
CA THR A 227 -15.79 21.04 11.72
C THR A 227 -17.29 20.71 11.71
N LEU A 228 -17.88 20.41 10.54
CA LEU A 228 -19.24 19.86 10.46
C LEU A 228 -19.36 18.47 11.07
N VAL A 229 -18.26 17.72 11.12
CA VAL A 229 -18.18 16.41 11.77
C VAL A 229 -17.65 16.62 13.18
N ASN A 230 -18.44 16.25 14.19
CA ASN A 230 -18.08 16.44 15.60
C ASN A 230 -16.69 15.86 15.95
N GLU A 231 -16.35 14.71 15.38
CA GLU A 231 -15.06 14.04 15.63
C GLU A 231 -13.85 14.80 15.07
N PHE A 232 -14.05 15.67 14.07
CA PHE A 232 -12.96 16.39 13.39
C PHE A 232 -12.89 17.87 13.78
N LYS A 233 -13.66 18.29 14.80
CA LYS A 233 -13.75 19.70 15.23
C LYS A 233 -12.40 20.28 15.65
N ASP A 234 -11.61 19.49 16.35
CA ASP A 234 -10.29 19.90 16.87
C ASP A 234 -9.15 19.54 15.91
N GLY A 235 -9.47 19.17 14.67
CA GLY A 235 -8.52 18.70 13.66
C GLY A 235 -8.68 17.22 13.32
N PHE A 236 -7.90 16.78 12.33
CA PHE A 236 -7.87 15.38 11.89
C PHE A 236 -6.42 14.92 11.75
N ASP A 237 -6.04 13.93 12.56
CA ASP A 237 -4.76 13.23 12.43
C ASP A 237 -5.01 11.81 11.91
N THR A 238 -4.46 11.52 10.74
CA THR A 238 -4.64 10.24 10.05
C THR A 238 -4.12 9.05 10.85
N ALA A 239 -2.99 9.21 11.55
CA ALA A 239 -2.38 8.12 12.31
C ALA A 239 -3.19 7.79 13.56
N ILE A 240 -3.59 8.82 14.33
CA ILE A 240 -4.43 8.67 15.52
C ILE A 240 -5.79 8.07 15.14
N TYR A 241 -6.40 8.57 14.07
CA TYR A 241 -7.69 8.10 13.60
C TYR A 241 -7.64 6.63 13.15
N SER A 242 -6.64 6.28 12.34
CA SER A 242 -6.44 4.92 11.83
C SER A 242 -6.29 3.90 12.97
N LYS A 243 -5.52 4.23 14.02
CA LYS A 243 -5.30 3.35 15.18
C LYS A 243 -6.60 2.94 15.86
N LYS A 244 -7.52 3.89 16.09
CA LYS A 244 -8.83 3.63 16.73
C LYS A 244 -9.79 2.78 15.88
N CYS A 245 -9.61 2.78 14.56
CA CYS A 245 -10.51 2.15 13.60
C CYS A 245 -10.11 0.70 13.30
N ILE A 246 -10.56 -0.26 14.11
CA ILE A 246 -10.35 -1.69 13.81
C ILE A 246 -11.08 -2.05 12.51
N ASN A 247 -10.33 -2.59 11.54
CA ASN A 247 -10.82 -2.89 10.18
C ASN A 247 -11.49 -1.71 9.43
N MET A 248 -11.16 -0.45 9.78
CA MET A 248 -11.76 0.75 9.18
C MET A 248 -13.29 0.81 9.28
N TYR A 249 -13.88 0.21 10.32
CA TYR A 249 -15.30 0.40 10.62
C TYR A 249 -15.52 1.70 11.39
N SER A 250 -16.58 2.43 11.02
CA SER A 250 -17.03 3.60 11.78
C SER A 250 -17.67 3.17 13.10
N GLY A 251 -17.59 4.05 14.09
CA GLY A 251 -18.14 3.85 15.42
C GLY A 251 -17.80 5.03 16.33
N LYS A 252 -18.34 4.99 17.55
CA LYS A 252 -18.02 5.98 18.57
C LYS A 252 -16.79 5.54 19.36
N ASP A 253 -15.94 6.49 19.69
CA ASP A 253 -14.79 6.23 20.54
C ASP A 253 -15.27 5.74 21.91
N CYS A 254 -14.67 4.66 22.39
CA CYS A 254 -14.89 4.15 23.73
C CYS A 254 -13.58 3.64 24.34
N VAL A 255 -13.51 3.66 25.67
CA VAL A 255 -12.46 2.98 26.42
C VAL A 255 -12.85 1.53 26.53
N VAL A 256 -11.99 0.65 26.01
CA VAL A 256 -12.20 -0.78 25.99
C VAL A 256 -11.31 -1.42 27.06
N ARG A 257 -11.88 -2.32 27.86
CA ARG A 257 -11.12 -3.16 28.81
C ARG A 257 -11.45 -4.60 28.54
N ILE A 258 -10.42 -5.40 28.27
CA ILE A 258 -10.57 -6.80 27.88
C ILE A 258 -9.59 -7.64 28.69
N LYS A 259 -10.07 -8.78 29.18
CA LYS A 259 -9.25 -9.85 29.75
C LYS A 259 -8.85 -10.81 28.63
N PHE A 260 -7.57 -11.09 28.50
CA PHE A 260 -7.00 -12.05 27.55
C PHE A 260 -6.20 -13.11 28.29
N LYS A 261 -6.16 -14.34 27.75
CA LYS A 261 -5.16 -15.33 28.15
C LYS A 261 -3.76 -14.84 27.81
N LYS A 262 -2.76 -15.11 28.66
CA LYS A 262 -1.35 -14.72 28.45
C LYS A 262 -0.77 -15.21 27.12
N SER A 263 -1.28 -16.32 26.56
CA SER A 263 -0.91 -16.80 25.23
C SER A 263 -1.23 -15.85 24.07
N LEU A 264 -2.03 -14.80 24.31
CA LEU A 264 -2.40 -13.80 23.31
C LEU A 264 -1.64 -12.47 23.47
N LEU A 265 -0.64 -12.41 24.35
CA LEU A 265 0.07 -11.17 24.65
C LEU A 265 0.71 -10.55 23.40
N ASP A 266 1.51 -11.34 22.66
CA ASP A 266 2.18 -10.89 21.44
C ASP A 266 1.18 -10.40 20.38
N ALA A 267 0.10 -11.17 20.16
CA ALA A 267 -0.94 -10.82 19.19
C ALA A 267 -1.69 -9.52 19.53
N VAL A 268 -1.83 -9.19 20.83
CA VAL A 268 -2.46 -7.95 21.28
C VAL A 268 -1.51 -6.77 21.12
N ILE A 269 -0.21 -6.95 21.43
CA ILE A 269 0.82 -5.93 21.24
C ILE A 269 1.00 -5.61 19.75
N ASP A 270 1.07 -6.63 18.89
CA ASP A 270 1.23 -6.44 17.44
C ASP A 270 0.06 -5.66 16.82
N GLU A 271 -1.17 -5.86 17.31
CA GLU A 271 -2.35 -5.17 16.79
C GLU A 271 -2.50 -3.75 17.34
N MET A 272 -2.27 -3.56 18.64
CA MET A 272 -2.56 -2.29 19.33
C MET A 272 -1.35 -1.37 19.44
N GLY A 273 -0.14 -1.90 19.27
CA GLY A 273 1.12 -1.18 19.48
C GLY A 273 1.32 -0.78 20.94
N GLU A 274 2.13 0.25 21.17
CA GLU A 274 2.51 0.73 22.51
C GLU A 274 1.38 1.46 23.26
N ASP A 275 0.28 1.81 22.58
CA ASP A 275 -0.82 2.58 23.16
C ASP A 275 -1.74 1.72 24.06
N VAL A 276 -1.52 0.41 24.11
CA VAL A 276 -2.27 -0.50 24.97
C VAL A 276 -1.70 -0.56 26.39
N GLU A 277 -2.51 -0.22 27.37
CA GLU A 277 -2.16 -0.41 28.77
C GLU A 277 -2.38 -1.87 29.15
N LEU A 278 -1.29 -2.57 29.48
CA LEU A 278 -1.30 -3.97 29.91
C LEU A 278 -1.08 -4.07 31.42
N LYS A 279 -1.87 -4.90 32.09
CA LYS A 279 -1.69 -5.24 33.51
C LYS A 279 -1.96 -6.72 33.73
N GLU A 280 -1.21 -7.36 34.61
CA GLU A 280 -1.57 -8.71 35.07
C GLU A 280 -2.97 -8.71 35.68
N TYR A 281 -3.72 -9.78 35.43
CA TYR A 281 -5.06 -9.97 35.96
C TYR A 281 -5.09 -11.15 36.94
N ASP A 282 -4.49 -12.28 36.54
CA ASP A 282 -4.25 -13.46 37.38
C ASP A 282 -3.07 -14.28 36.79
N ASP A 283 -2.85 -15.49 37.28
CA ASP A 283 -1.75 -16.36 36.87
C ASP A 283 -1.75 -16.66 35.36
N ASP A 284 -2.93 -16.77 34.73
CA ASP A 284 -3.10 -17.18 33.34
C ASP A 284 -3.55 -16.05 32.41
N ASN A 285 -3.95 -14.89 32.96
CA ASN A 285 -4.59 -13.81 32.22
C ASN A 285 -3.95 -12.44 32.46
N PHE A 286 -4.10 -11.57 31.48
CA PHE A 286 -3.81 -10.14 31.59
C PHE A 286 -5.01 -9.31 31.14
N ARG A 287 -5.05 -8.07 31.60
CA ARG A 287 -6.02 -7.06 31.19
C ARG A 287 -5.35 -6.05 30.26
N ALA A 288 -5.94 -5.88 29.09
CA ALA A 288 -5.61 -4.80 28.16
C ALA A 288 -6.64 -3.67 28.29
N ARG A 289 -6.17 -2.42 28.25
CA ARG A 289 -7.00 -1.21 28.14
C ARG A 289 -6.50 -0.35 26.98
N PHE A 290 -7.40 0.05 26.10
CA PHE A 290 -7.10 0.90 24.94
C PHE A 290 -8.34 1.70 24.50
N ILE A 291 -8.16 2.68 23.63
CA ILE A 291 -9.26 3.44 23.02
C ILE A 291 -9.50 2.91 21.61
N ALA A 292 -10.75 2.55 21.29
CA ALA A 292 -11.15 2.09 19.97
C ALA A 292 -12.56 2.56 19.61
N LYS A 293 -12.92 2.41 18.32
CA LYS A 293 -14.29 2.63 17.86
C LYS A 293 -15.18 1.43 18.16
N GLU A 294 -16.23 1.64 18.95
CA GLU A 294 -17.26 0.64 19.22
C GLU A 294 -18.03 0.33 17.93
N SER A 295 -17.60 -0.71 17.23
CA SER A 295 -18.02 -1.01 15.86
C SER A 295 -18.11 -2.52 15.62
N THR A 296 -18.78 -2.93 14.54
CA THR A 296 -18.79 -4.34 14.10
C THR A 296 -17.37 -4.86 13.82
N GLY A 297 -16.45 -3.99 13.39
CA GLY A 297 -15.04 -4.34 13.20
C GLY A 297 -14.36 -4.76 14.49
N LEU A 298 -14.58 -4.01 15.58
CA LEU A 298 -14.08 -4.34 16.91
C LEU A 298 -14.70 -5.64 17.45
N VAL A 299 -16.03 -5.79 17.34
CA VAL A 299 -16.75 -7.01 17.77
C VAL A 299 -16.16 -8.25 17.10
N ARG A 300 -16.03 -8.24 15.77
CA ARG A 300 -15.47 -9.38 15.00
C ARG A 300 -14.01 -9.66 15.34
N TRP A 301 -13.20 -8.62 15.55
CA TRP A 301 -11.81 -8.78 15.95
C TRP A 301 -11.70 -9.46 17.32
N ILE A 302 -12.54 -9.09 18.29
CA ILE A 302 -12.57 -9.76 19.60
C ILE A 302 -12.98 -11.22 19.44
N MET A 303 -14.06 -11.49 18.71
CA MET A 303 -14.59 -12.84 18.54
C MET A 303 -13.62 -13.82 17.86
N GLN A 304 -12.67 -13.33 17.06
CA GLN A 304 -11.68 -14.18 16.41
C GLN A 304 -10.81 -14.97 17.40
N TYR A 305 -10.69 -14.49 18.65
CA TYR A 305 -9.92 -15.13 19.71
C TYR A 305 -10.75 -16.15 20.52
N GLY A 306 -12.05 -16.28 20.24
CA GLY A 306 -12.93 -17.27 20.86
C GLY A 306 -12.93 -17.23 22.39
N SER A 307 -12.74 -18.39 23.02
CA SER A 307 -12.78 -18.54 24.50
C SER A 307 -11.54 -18.01 25.23
N ALA A 308 -10.54 -17.47 24.52
CA ALA A 308 -9.34 -16.92 25.13
C ALA A 308 -9.47 -15.42 25.50
N VAL A 309 -10.65 -14.83 25.29
CA VAL A 309 -10.91 -13.42 25.53
C VAL A 309 -12.24 -13.19 26.25
N GLN A 310 -12.30 -12.17 27.10
CA GLN A 310 -13.52 -11.70 27.74
C GLN A 310 -13.54 -10.18 27.79
N VAL A 311 -14.54 -9.55 27.17
CA VAL A 311 -14.76 -8.10 27.29
C VAL A 311 -15.26 -7.81 28.71
N LEU A 312 -14.62 -6.85 29.37
CA LEU A 312 -15.02 -6.34 30.69
C LEU A 312 -15.79 -5.04 30.53
N GLU A 313 -15.33 -4.14 29.66
CA GLU A 313 -15.95 -2.83 29.40
C GLU A 313 -15.74 -2.37 27.95
N PRO A 314 -16.65 -1.52 27.42
CA PRO A 314 -17.88 -1.03 28.05
C PRO A 314 -19.01 -2.07 28.01
N THR A 315 -20.03 -1.91 28.87
CA THR A 315 -21.20 -2.81 28.91
C THR A 315 -21.88 -2.92 27.54
N SER A 316 -21.95 -1.83 26.78
CA SER A 316 -22.50 -1.83 25.41
C SER A 316 -21.78 -2.83 24.49
N LEU A 317 -20.45 -2.94 24.60
CA LEU A 317 -19.65 -3.88 23.83
C LEU A 317 -19.83 -5.32 24.32
N VAL A 318 -19.94 -5.53 25.64
CA VAL A 318 -20.26 -6.83 26.23
C VAL A 318 -21.58 -7.37 25.68
N GLU A 319 -22.63 -6.56 25.67
CA GLU A 319 -23.95 -6.97 25.17
C GLU A 319 -23.95 -7.24 23.66
N LYS A 320 -23.17 -6.48 22.87
CA LYS A 320 -22.98 -6.77 21.44
C LYS A 320 -22.32 -8.13 21.19
N ILE A 321 -21.30 -8.47 21.99
CA ILE A 321 -20.62 -9.77 21.88
C ILE A 321 -21.55 -10.90 22.28
N LYS A 322 -22.28 -10.78 23.39
CA LYS A 322 -23.26 -11.79 23.83
C LYS A 322 -24.30 -12.07 22.74
N LYS A 323 -24.89 -11.01 22.19
CA LYS A 323 -25.89 -11.12 21.12
C LYS A 323 -25.34 -11.86 19.90
N GLU A 324 -24.14 -11.50 19.42
CA GLU A 324 -23.55 -12.18 18.26
C GLU A 324 -23.21 -13.65 18.57
N LEU A 325 -22.79 -13.98 19.80
CA LEU A 325 -22.57 -15.37 20.23
C LEU A 325 -23.87 -16.18 20.27
N GLU A 326 -24.96 -15.59 20.76
CA GLU A 326 -26.29 -16.22 20.74
C GLU A 326 -26.77 -16.48 19.31
N GLU A 327 -26.71 -15.45 18.45
CA GLU A 327 -27.09 -15.55 17.04
C GLU A 327 -26.25 -16.62 16.31
N MET A 328 -24.94 -16.67 16.57
CA MET A 328 -24.04 -17.68 16.00
C MET A 328 -24.38 -19.08 16.51
N SER A 329 -24.61 -19.26 17.82
CA SER A 329 -24.96 -20.55 18.40
C SER A 329 -26.25 -21.11 17.79
N CYS A 330 -27.24 -20.27 17.54
CA CYS A 330 -28.50 -20.67 16.91
C CYS A 330 -28.34 -21.21 15.47
N LEU A 331 -27.22 -20.95 14.78
CA LEU A 331 -26.97 -21.49 13.43
C LEU A 331 -26.49 -22.94 13.46
N TYR A 332 -26.05 -23.45 14.62
CA TYR A 332 -25.48 -24.79 14.78
C TYR A 332 -26.29 -25.68 15.74
N ASN A 333 -27.30 -25.11 16.38
CA ASN A 333 -28.34 -25.84 17.12
C ASN A 333 -29.47 -26.23 16.17
#